data_AF-A0A6B3ID89-F1
#
_entry.id   AF-A0A6B3ID89-F1
#
_cell.length_a   1.000
_cell.length_b   1.000
_cell.length_c   1.000
_cell.angle_alpha   90.00
_cell.angle_beta   90.00
_cell.angle_gamma   90.00
#
_symmetry.space_group_name_H-M   'P 1'
#
loop_
_entity.id
_entity.type
_entity.pdbx_description
1 polymer ?
#
loop_
_entity_poly.entity_id
_entity_poly.type
_entity_poly.pdbx_seq_one_letter_code
_entity_poly.pdbx_strand_id
1 'polypeptide(L)'
;NPGDVPVVSSGGISSFHDTAMVSGPGVAMGRKGTLGKVFYLDGDFWPHDTTLWVKDFKGNDPQFVYYFLGTLNFLGMDVGSSNPTLNRNHVHPVPIVWPSLSVQQSVSGILGALDDKIAVNERIAATADELALSLAFDERWEKRIRLSEIADLSKVQKVPQEMSDYLVDHYSLPAFDSGKAPDRCSPLSIKSGKFVIDSPAVLLSKLNPEIPRVWDVVP
;
A
#
# COMPACT_ATOMS: atom_id res chain seq x y z
N ASN A 1 5.86 25.59 -11.87
CA ASN A 1 4.86 25.22 -12.91
C ASN A 1 4.74 23.70 -12.95
N PRO A 2 3.80 23.11 -13.72
CA PRO A 2 3.81 21.66 -13.96
C PRO A 2 5.13 21.22 -14.60
N GLY A 3 5.68 20.09 -14.17
CA GLY A 3 6.93 19.50 -14.66
C GLY A 3 7.08 18.08 -14.17
N ASP A 4 8.31 17.55 -14.18
CA ASP A 4 8.57 16.12 -13.91
C ASP A 4 9.20 15.85 -12.53
N VAL A 5 9.49 16.89 -11.73
CA VAL A 5 10.09 16.72 -10.41
C VAL A 5 9.01 16.35 -9.39
N PRO A 6 9.09 15.19 -8.71
CA PRO A 6 8.11 14.78 -7.73
C PRO A 6 8.12 15.68 -6.49
N VAL A 7 6.94 16.15 -6.08
CA VAL A 7 6.70 16.78 -4.78
C VAL A 7 6.26 15.71 -3.80
N VAL A 8 7.07 15.48 -2.76
CA VAL A 8 6.85 14.40 -1.79
C VAL A 8 6.24 14.96 -0.52
N SER A 9 5.08 14.44 -0.15
CA SER A 9 4.34 14.74 1.08
C SER A 9 4.42 13.59 2.10
N SER A 10 3.80 13.71 3.27
CA SER A 10 3.75 12.61 4.24
C SER A 10 3.16 11.30 3.69
N GLY A 11 2.29 11.39 2.69
CA GLY A 11 1.64 10.23 2.06
C GLY A 11 2.43 9.65 0.88
N GLY A 12 3.55 10.26 0.49
CA GLY A 12 4.28 9.95 -0.73
C GLY A 12 4.16 11.08 -1.76
N ILE A 13 4.38 10.75 -3.04
CA ILE A 13 4.31 11.71 -4.15
C ILE A 13 2.88 12.24 -4.27
N SER A 14 2.71 13.56 -4.12
CA SER A 14 1.40 14.23 -4.15
C SER A 14 1.13 15.02 -5.42
N SER A 15 2.20 15.52 -6.06
CA SER A 15 2.13 16.34 -7.27
C SER A 15 3.51 16.41 -7.91
N PHE A 16 3.62 17.15 -9.02
CA PHE A 16 4.88 17.38 -9.71
C PHE A 16 5.13 18.88 -9.95
N HIS A 17 6.40 19.26 -10.05
CA HIS A 17 6.86 20.62 -10.27
C HIS A 17 7.99 20.64 -11.33
N ASP A 18 8.22 21.78 -11.95
CA ASP A 18 9.33 22.02 -12.90
C ASP A 18 10.65 22.40 -12.21
N THR A 19 10.75 22.26 -10.88
CA THR A 19 11.93 22.71 -10.12
C THR A 19 12.21 21.70 -9.02
N ALA A 20 13.48 21.33 -8.87
CA ALA A 20 13.96 20.53 -7.76
C ALA A 20 14.49 21.41 -6.63
N MET A 21 14.18 21.02 -5.39
CA MET A 21 14.79 21.63 -4.20
C MET A 21 15.95 20.81 -3.66
N VAL A 22 15.97 19.51 -3.98
CA VAL A 22 16.99 18.56 -3.53
C VAL A 22 17.41 17.71 -4.71
N SER A 23 18.72 17.62 -4.93
CA SER A 23 19.29 16.70 -5.91
C SER A 23 19.30 15.28 -5.37
N GLY A 24 18.90 14.32 -6.19
CA GLY A 24 18.81 12.91 -5.83
C GLY A 24 20.16 12.17 -5.86
N PRO A 25 20.18 10.90 -5.40
CA PRO A 25 19.07 10.20 -4.76
C PRO A 25 18.80 10.70 -3.33
N GLY A 26 17.58 10.50 -2.83
CA GLY A 26 17.12 11.04 -1.55
C GLY A 26 16.25 10.08 -0.74
N VAL A 27 16.15 10.38 0.56
CA VAL A 27 15.24 9.68 1.47
C VAL A 27 14.36 10.70 2.17
N ALA A 28 13.05 10.50 2.08
CA ALA A 28 12.04 11.34 2.72
C ALA A 28 11.14 10.50 3.63
N MET A 29 10.56 11.12 4.65
CA MET A 29 9.62 10.48 5.56
C MET A 29 8.50 11.42 5.96
N GLY A 30 7.33 10.86 6.25
CA GLY A 30 6.20 11.64 6.72
C GLY A 30 6.42 12.21 8.12
N ARG A 31 6.21 13.52 8.27
CA ARG A 31 6.32 14.24 9.55
C ARG A 31 4.98 14.48 10.21
N LYS A 32 3.92 14.66 9.41
CA LYS A 32 2.57 15.04 9.88
C LYS A 32 1.50 14.15 9.25
N GLY A 33 0.62 13.56 10.06
CA GLY A 33 -0.51 12.75 9.61
C GLY A 33 -0.14 11.28 9.41
N THR A 34 0.68 10.97 8.39
CA THR A 34 1.19 9.60 8.17
C THR A 34 2.60 9.47 8.72
N LEU A 35 2.75 8.94 9.93
CA LEU A 35 4.05 8.66 10.52
C LEU A 35 4.60 7.30 10.08
N GLY A 36 5.91 7.25 9.91
CA GLY A 36 6.65 6.02 9.71
C GLY A 36 6.72 5.49 8.28
N LYS A 37 5.99 6.11 7.34
CA LYS A 37 6.26 5.86 5.91
C LYS A 37 7.54 6.59 5.50
N VAL A 38 8.48 5.82 4.96
CA VAL A 38 9.74 6.28 4.39
C VAL A 38 9.69 6.04 2.89
N PHE A 39 10.22 6.98 2.12
CA PHE A 39 10.22 6.97 0.67
C PHE A 39 11.65 7.11 0.16
N TYR A 40 12.05 6.23 -0.75
CA TYR A 40 13.27 6.36 -1.52
C TYR A 40 12.98 7.08 -2.84
N LEU A 41 13.81 8.06 -3.16
CA LEU A 41 13.70 8.92 -4.34
C LEU A 41 14.97 8.71 -5.16
N ASP A 42 14.87 8.03 -6.29
CA ASP A 42 16.04 7.75 -7.15
C ASP A 42 16.57 9.02 -7.84
N GLY A 43 15.68 9.98 -8.09
CA GLY A 43 15.99 11.26 -8.74
C GLY A 43 15.79 12.49 -7.85
N ASP A 44 16.00 13.64 -8.48
CA ASP A 44 15.73 14.96 -7.90
C ASP A 44 14.28 15.08 -7.43
N PHE A 45 14.05 15.80 -6.33
CA PHE A 45 12.72 15.92 -5.73
C PHE A 45 12.50 17.25 -5.00
N TRP A 46 11.25 17.50 -4.64
CA TRP A 46 10.83 18.60 -3.79
C TRP A 46 10.18 18.04 -2.51
N PRO A 47 10.82 18.16 -1.33
CA PRO A 47 10.20 17.79 -0.06
C PRO A 47 9.16 18.83 0.37
N HIS A 48 7.91 18.42 0.55
CA HIS A 48 6.84 19.26 1.09
C HIS A 48 7.08 19.56 2.58
N ASP A 49 6.48 20.63 3.11
CA ASP A 49 6.63 21.06 4.53
C ASP A 49 6.11 20.04 5.57
N THR A 50 5.38 19.02 5.09
CA THR A 50 4.86 17.90 5.85
C THR A 50 5.83 16.73 5.92
N THR A 51 7.01 16.82 5.29
CA THR A 51 8.04 15.76 5.29
C THR A 51 9.29 16.16 6.08
N LEU A 52 10.02 15.16 6.54
CA LEU A 52 11.44 15.26 6.87
C LEU A 52 12.22 14.54 5.77
N TRP A 53 13.44 14.99 5.46
CA TRP A 53 14.28 14.37 4.46
C TRP A 53 15.74 14.36 4.89
N VAL A 54 16.51 13.40 4.38
CA VAL A 54 17.93 13.24 4.67
C VAL A 54 18.72 14.24 3.82
N LYS A 55 19.30 15.25 4.48
CA LYS A 55 20.08 16.30 3.81
C LYS A 55 21.50 15.89 3.44
N ASP A 56 22.11 15.01 4.24
CA ASP A 56 23.48 14.58 4.09
C ASP A 56 23.59 13.13 4.57
N PHE A 57 24.01 12.23 3.69
CA PHE A 57 24.20 10.82 4.00
C PHE A 57 25.52 10.54 4.71
N LYS A 58 26.43 11.51 4.82
CA LYS A 58 27.71 11.39 5.54
C LYS A 58 28.54 10.19 5.09
N GLY A 59 28.56 9.92 3.78
CA GLY A 59 29.28 8.81 3.16
C GLY A 59 28.62 7.43 3.30
N ASN A 60 27.36 7.36 3.76
CA ASN A 60 26.59 6.13 3.81
C ASN A 60 25.82 5.90 2.51
N ASP A 61 25.44 4.64 2.29
CA ASP A 61 24.63 4.24 1.15
C ASP A 61 23.17 4.76 1.32
N PRO A 62 22.65 5.60 0.39
CA PRO A 62 21.32 6.19 0.52
C PRO A 62 20.19 5.16 0.60
N GLN A 63 20.31 4.07 -0.15
CA GLN A 63 19.30 3.02 -0.20
C GLN A 63 19.29 2.21 1.10
N PHE A 64 20.47 1.96 1.69
CA PHE A 64 20.58 1.32 3.00
C PHE A 64 19.95 2.20 4.08
N VAL A 65 20.20 3.52 4.04
CA VAL A 65 19.59 4.46 4.99
C VAL A 65 18.06 4.42 4.86
N TYR A 66 17.53 4.32 3.63
CA TYR A 66 16.10 4.12 3.40
C TYR A 66 15.58 2.84 4.07
N TYR A 67 16.19 1.68 3.79
CA TYR A 67 15.76 0.42 4.40
C TYR A 67 15.86 0.46 5.93
N PHE A 68 16.97 0.99 6.45
CA PHE A 68 17.20 1.09 7.88
C PHE A 68 16.14 1.95 8.56
N LEU A 69 15.84 3.13 8.01
CA LEU A 69 14.79 3.99 8.58
C LEU A 69 13.44 3.28 8.57
N GLY A 70 13.14 2.47 7.55
CA GLY A 70 11.93 1.63 7.51
C GLY A 70 11.81 0.61 8.64
N THR A 71 12.92 0.26 9.32
CA THR A 71 12.90 -0.65 10.48
C THR A 71 12.62 0.04 11.82
N LEU A 72 12.70 1.37 11.88
CA LEU A 72 12.52 2.11 13.13
C LEU A 72 11.04 2.25 13.50
N ASN A 73 10.73 2.02 14.78
CA ASN A 73 9.37 2.24 15.29
C ASN A 73 9.12 3.73 15.57
N PHE A 74 8.79 4.49 14.53
CA PHE A 74 8.47 5.91 14.65
C PHE A 74 7.15 6.20 15.37
N LEU A 75 6.21 5.24 15.41
CA LEU A 75 4.95 5.40 16.14
C LEU A 75 5.18 5.54 17.64
N GLY A 76 6.20 4.85 18.18
CA GLY A 76 6.63 5.02 19.57
C GLY A 76 7.28 6.39 19.87
N MET A 77 7.52 7.21 18.85
CA MET A 77 8.14 8.55 18.95
C MET A 77 7.17 9.68 18.61
N ASP A 78 5.88 9.37 18.44
CA ASP A 78 4.83 10.36 18.16
C ASP A 78 4.66 11.33 19.34
N VAL A 79 4.56 12.62 19.00
CA VAL A 79 4.29 13.71 19.96
C VAL A 79 2.97 14.43 19.70
N GLY A 80 2.22 14.00 18.68
CA GLY A 80 0.94 14.57 18.32
C GLY A 80 -0.20 14.07 19.20
N SER A 81 -1.06 14.98 19.68
CA SER A 81 -2.25 14.61 20.44
C SER A 81 -3.41 14.15 19.56
N SER A 82 -3.64 14.85 18.44
CA SER A 82 -4.75 14.57 17.50
C SER A 82 -4.26 14.27 16.07
N ASN A 83 -3.07 14.74 15.70
CA ASN A 83 -2.42 14.45 14.42
C ASN A 83 -1.00 13.96 14.67
N PRO A 84 -0.67 12.71 14.27
CA PRO A 84 0.64 12.13 14.46
C PRO A 84 1.74 13.06 13.93
N THR A 85 2.71 13.40 14.77
CA THR A 85 3.79 14.34 14.46
C THR A 85 5.14 13.80 14.92
N LEU A 86 6.13 13.80 14.01
CA LEU A 86 7.50 13.41 14.34
C LEU A 86 8.38 14.65 14.50
N ASN A 87 9.08 14.73 15.62
CA ASN A 87 10.05 15.78 15.88
C ASN A 87 11.47 15.26 15.63
N ARG A 88 12.26 15.98 14.82
CA ARG A 88 13.68 15.66 14.57
C ARG A 88 14.48 15.46 15.86
N ASN A 89 14.13 16.21 16.92
CA ASN A 89 14.84 16.17 18.20
C ASN A 89 14.69 14.81 18.91
N HIS A 90 13.70 14.00 18.53
CA HIS A 90 13.51 12.65 19.06
C HIS A 90 14.19 11.58 18.21
N VAL A 91 14.36 11.84 16.91
CA VAL A 91 15.01 10.89 15.98
C VAL A 91 16.53 10.98 16.08
N HIS A 92 17.10 12.19 16.11
CA HIS A 92 18.56 12.39 16.12
C HIS A 92 19.31 11.69 17.26
N PRO A 93 18.81 11.65 18.51
CA PRO A 93 19.53 11.03 19.62
C PRO A 93 19.40 9.51 19.72
N VAL A 94 18.63 8.85 18.84
CA VAL A 94 18.40 7.40 18.93
C VAL A 94 19.72 6.66 18.73
N PRO A 95 20.20 5.88 19.72
CA PRO A 95 21.40 5.09 19.56
C PRO A 95 21.12 3.91 18.63
N ILE A 96 22.01 3.71 17.66
CA ILE A 96 21.87 2.65 16.65
C ILE A 96 23.19 1.89 16.49
N VAL A 97 23.09 0.61 16.17
CA VAL A 97 24.24 -0.18 15.69
C VAL A 97 24.35 0.04 14.20
N TRP A 98 25.52 0.48 13.74
CA TRP A 98 25.71 0.91 12.36
C TRP A 98 26.78 0.07 11.63
N PRO A 99 26.46 -0.55 10.48
CA PRO A 99 27.41 -1.37 9.75
C PRO A 99 28.38 -0.54 8.89
N SER A 100 29.47 -1.17 8.44
CA SER A 100 30.40 -0.56 7.49
C SER A 100 29.77 -0.35 6.12
N LEU A 101 30.28 0.61 5.34
CA LEU A 101 29.76 0.93 4.00
C LEU A 101 29.70 -0.31 3.07
N SER A 102 30.68 -1.20 3.14
CA SER A 102 30.71 -2.44 2.35
C SER A 102 29.52 -3.36 2.68
N VAL A 103 29.15 -3.46 3.95
CA VAL A 103 27.97 -4.22 4.38
C VAL A 103 26.69 -3.53 3.95
N GLN A 104 26.62 -2.20 4.06
CA GLN A 104 25.47 -1.41 3.60
C GLN A 104 25.20 -1.67 2.11
N GLN A 105 26.23 -1.54 1.26
CA GLN A 105 26.14 -1.77 -0.18
C GLN A 105 25.75 -3.22 -0.52
N SER A 106 26.25 -4.19 0.23
CA SER A 106 25.88 -5.60 0.04
C SER A 106 24.40 -5.85 0.34
N VAL A 107 23.89 -5.25 1.42
CA VAL A 107 22.47 -5.34 1.79
C VAL A 107 21.60 -4.60 0.76
N SER A 108 21.95 -3.37 0.41
CA SER A 108 21.22 -2.57 -0.59
C SER A 108 21.17 -3.26 -1.95
N GLY A 109 22.26 -3.90 -2.39
CA GLY A 109 22.27 -4.63 -3.66
C GLY A 109 21.28 -5.79 -3.70
N ILE A 110 21.15 -6.53 -2.59
CA ILE A 110 20.21 -7.66 -2.49
C ILE A 110 18.77 -7.15 -2.41
N LEU A 111 18.50 -6.22 -1.50
CA LEU A 111 17.15 -5.69 -1.31
C LEU A 111 16.66 -4.90 -2.52
N GLY A 112 17.53 -4.11 -3.13
CA GLY A 112 17.24 -3.37 -4.36
C GLY A 112 16.86 -4.29 -5.51
N ALA A 113 17.59 -5.40 -5.71
CA ALA A 113 17.24 -6.38 -6.73
C ALA A 113 15.87 -7.04 -6.49
N LEU A 114 15.46 -7.18 -5.22
CA LEU A 114 14.14 -7.68 -4.87
C LEU A 114 13.05 -6.64 -5.12
N ASP A 115 13.30 -5.38 -4.77
CA ASP A 115 12.39 -4.26 -5.05
C ASP A 115 12.19 -4.08 -6.56
N ASP A 116 13.25 -4.16 -7.36
CA ASP A 116 13.18 -4.12 -8.82
C ASP A 116 12.30 -5.25 -9.36
N LYS A 117 12.44 -6.46 -8.81
CA LYS A 117 11.62 -7.61 -9.18
C LYS A 117 10.16 -7.42 -8.80
N ILE A 118 9.87 -6.85 -7.63
CA ILE A 118 8.51 -6.50 -7.20
C ILE A 118 7.90 -5.51 -8.19
N ALA A 119 8.61 -4.42 -8.52
CA ALA A 119 8.14 -3.41 -9.47
C ALA A 119 7.90 -3.97 -10.88
N VAL A 120 8.72 -4.92 -11.34
CA VAL A 120 8.47 -5.65 -12.60
C VAL A 120 7.20 -6.51 -12.51
N ASN A 121 7.03 -7.27 -11.43
CA ASN A 121 5.87 -8.14 -11.24
C ASN A 121 4.56 -7.35 -11.15
N GLU A 122 4.56 -6.21 -10.46
CA GLU A 122 3.39 -5.33 -10.38
C GLU A 122 3.00 -4.76 -11.75
N ARG A 123 3.98 -4.36 -12.58
CA ARG A 123 3.72 -3.93 -13.96
C ARG A 123 3.16 -5.07 -14.81
N ILE A 124 3.71 -6.28 -14.69
CA ILE A 124 3.21 -7.47 -15.41
C ILE A 124 1.75 -7.73 -15.03
N ALA A 125 1.43 -7.69 -13.73
CA ALA A 125 0.06 -7.89 -13.26
C ALA A 125 -0.90 -6.83 -13.82
N ALA A 126 -0.51 -5.55 -13.77
CA ALA A 126 -1.32 -4.46 -14.33
C ALA A 126 -1.55 -4.63 -15.85
N THR A 127 -0.51 -4.95 -16.62
CA THR A 127 -0.63 -5.21 -18.06
C THR A 127 -1.49 -6.44 -18.36
N ALA A 128 -1.41 -7.49 -17.53
CA ALA A 128 -2.27 -8.67 -17.69
C ALA A 128 -3.75 -8.33 -17.45
N ASP A 129 -4.06 -7.51 -16.45
CA ASP A 129 -5.42 -7.03 -16.19
C ASP A 129 -5.95 -6.18 -17.35
N GLU A 130 -5.13 -5.26 -17.89
CA GLU A 130 -5.49 -4.45 -19.06
C GLU A 130 -5.75 -5.31 -20.30
N LEU A 131 -4.90 -6.31 -20.56
CA LEU A 131 -5.09 -7.25 -21.66
C LEU A 131 -6.36 -8.08 -21.48
N ALA A 132 -6.65 -8.55 -20.28
CA ALA A 132 -7.86 -9.32 -19.98
C ALA A 132 -9.11 -8.48 -20.26
N LEU A 133 -9.14 -7.21 -19.87
CA LEU A 133 -10.23 -6.28 -20.18
C LEU A 133 -10.33 -6.03 -21.69
N SER A 134 -9.21 -5.81 -22.39
CA SER A 134 -9.23 -5.59 -23.85
C SER A 134 -9.75 -6.80 -24.62
N LEU A 135 -9.39 -8.02 -24.21
CA LEU A 135 -9.89 -9.26 -24.80
C LEU A 135 -11.34 -9.52 -24.43
N ALA A 136 -11.75 -9.14 -23.22
CA ALA A 136 -13.15 -9.17 -22.83
C ALA A 136 -13.95 -8.25 -23.76
N PHE A 137 -13.60 -6.98 -24.00
CA PHE A 137 -14.47 -6.11 -24.80
C PHE A 137 -14.32 -6.23 -26.34
N ASP A 138 -13.61 -7.24 -26.83
CA ASP A 138 -13.41 -7.45 -28.27
C ASP A 138 -14.72 -7.87 -28.98
N GLU A 139 -14.88 -7.51 -30.25
CA GLU A 139 -16.08 -7.70 -31.09
C GLU A 139 -16.46 -9.17 -31.34
N ARG A 140 -15.73 -10.11 -30.72
CA ARG A 140 -15.98 -11.56 -30.72
C ARG A 140 -17.18 -11.98 -29.88
N TRP A 141 -17.94 -11.03 -29.31
CA TRP A 141 -19.08 -11.31 -28.45
C TRP A 141 -20.34 -11.59 -29.26
N GLU A 142 -20.74 -12.86 -29.30
CA GLU A 142 -21.78 -13.35 -30.21
C GLU A 142 -23.22 -12.90 -29.84
N LYS A 143 -23.48 -12.53 -28.58
CA LYS A 143 -24.85 -12.26 -28.12
C LYS A 143 -24.92 -11.36 -26.89
N ARG A 144 -25.92 -10.47 -26.86
CA ARG A 144 -26.35 -9.76 -25.64
C ARG A 144 -27.31 -10.64 -24.84
N ILE A 145 -26.92 -11.01 -23.62
CA ILE A 145 -27.73 -11.77 -22.65
C ILE A 145 -27.88 -10.97 -21.36
N ARG A 146 -28.89 -11.27 -20.54
CA ARG A 146 -29.06 -10.63 -19.23
C ARG A 146 -28.05 -11.20 -18.23
N LEU A 147 -27.60 -10.37 -17.28
CA LEU A 147 -26.72 -10.83 -16.20
C LEU A 147 -27.32 -12.01 -15.40
N SER A 148 -28.64 -12.02 -15.23
CA SER A 148 -29.38 -13.11 -14.59
C SER A 148 -29.34 -14.44 -15.36
N GLU A 149 -28.86 -14.45 -16.60
CA GLU A 149 -28.66 -15.67 -17.39
C GLU A 149 -27.26 -16.27 -17.16
N ILE A 150 -26.32 -15.53 -16.54
CA ILE A 150 -24.95 -15.99 -16.30
C ILE A 150 -24.60 -16.17 -14.82
N ALA A 151 -25.28 -15.46 -13.92
CA ALA A 151 -25.02 -15.53 -12.50
C ALA A 151 -26.25 -15.18 -11.66
N ASP A 152 -26.38 -15.87 -10.54
CA ASP A 152 -27.39 -15.58 -9.52
C ASP A 152 -26.80 -14.77 -8.37
N LEU A 153 -27.58 -13.81 -7.86
CA LEU A 153 -27.21 -13.08 -6.66
C LEU A 153 -27.56 -13.91 -5.43
N SER A 154 -26.56 -14.38 -4.69
CA SER A 154 -26.79 -14.97 -3.36
C SER A 154 -27.38 -13.92 -2.41
N LYS A 155 -28.48 -14.30 -1.76
CA LYS A 155 -29.15 -13.50 -0.72
C LYS A 155 -29.03 -14.14 0.67
N VAL A 156 -28.28 -15.24 0.78
CA VAL A 156 -28.15 -15.99 2.03
C VAL A 156 -27.31 -15.17 2.99
N GLN A 157 -27.91 -14.78 4.11
CA GLN A 157 -27.22 -14.08 5.19
C GLN A 157 -27.24 -14.94 6.45
N LYS A 158 -26.16 -14.86 7.22
CA LYS A 158 -26.09 -15.39 8.59
C LYS A 158 -25.70 -14.30 9.55
N VAL A 159 -26.14 -14.45 10.79
CA VAL A 159 -25.61 -13.72 11.94
C VAL A 159 -24.33 -14.44 12.35
N PRO A 160 -23.14 -13.84 12.18
CA PRO A 160 -21.89 -14.54 12.44
C PRO A 160 -21.78 -15.07 13.87
N GLN A 161 -22.37 -14.39 14.84
CA GLN A 161 -22.35 -14.81 16.24
C GLN A 161 -23.11 -16.12 16.52
N GLU A 162 -23.98 -16.57 15.62
CA GLU A 162 -24.68 -17.85 15.72
C GLU A 162 -23.90 -19.00 15.05
N MET A 163 -22.76 -18.70 14.41
CA MET A 163 -21.92 -19.72 13.77
C MET A 163 -21.18 -20.54 14.83
N SER A 164 -21.09 -21.85 14.60
CA SER A 164 -20.31 -22.77 15.43
C SER A 164 -18.81 -22.73 15.13
N ASP A 165 -18.40 -22.05 14.06
CA ASP A 165 -17.02 -21.96 13.62
C ASP A 165 -16.15 -21.13 14.57
N TYR A 166 -14.91 -21.56 14.79
CA TYR A 166 -13.97 -20.82 15.63
C TYR A 166 -13.37 -19.61 14.89
N LEU A 167 -13.10 -19.76 13.59
CA LEU A 167 -12.55 -18.74 12.71
C LEU A 167 -13.29 -18.74 11.37
N VAL A 168 -13.49 -17.56 10.83
CA VAL A 168 -14.05 -17.33 9.49
C VAL A 168 -13.21 -16.32 8.74
N ASP A 169 -13.24 -16.41 7.42
CA ASP A 169 -12.64 -15.42 6.54
C ASP A 169 -13.65 -14.30 6.29
N HIS A 170 -13.32 -13.10 6.79
CA HIS A 170 -14.17 -11.93 6.71
C HIS A 170 -13.70 -11.00 5.59
N TYR A 171 -14.40 -11.06 4.46
CA TYR A 171 -14.18 -10.22 3.28
C TYR A 171 -14.79 -8.82 3.49
N SER A 172 -14.02 -7.94 4.14
CA SER A 172 -14.45 -6.58 4.48
C SER A 172 -13.85 -5.53 3.54
N LEU A 173 -14.46 -4.33 3.46
CA LEU A 173 -13.86 -3.22 2.70
C LEU A 173 -12.49 -2.80 3.25
N PRO A 174 -12.29 -2.67 4.58
CA PRO A 174 -10.97 -2.45 5.14
C PRO A 174 -9.95 -3.54 4.75
N ALA A 175 -10.35 -4.81 4.75
CA ALA A 175 -9.49 -5.92 4.36
C ALA A 175 -9.09 -5.84 2.88
N PHE A 176 -10.02 -5.42 2.00
CA PHE A 176 -9.72 -5.17 0.60
C PHE A 176 -8.68 -4.06 0.44
N ASP A 177 -8.91 -2.93 1.09
CA ASP A 177 -8.08 -1.73 0.96
C ASP A 177 -6.69 -1.92 1.61
N SER A 178 -6.55 -2.82 2.58
CA SER A 178 -5.29 -3.10 3.28
C SER A 178 -4.40 -4.15 2.60
N GLY A 179 -4.88 -4.85 1.58
CA GLY A 179 -4.08 -5.88 0.91
C GLY A 179 -4.84 -6.93 0.10
N LYS A 180 -6.14 -6.72 -0.16
CA LYS A 180 -6.98 -7.65 -0.93
C LYS A 180 -6.94 -9.08 -0.40
N ALA A 181 -6.84 -9.24 0.92
CA ALA A 181 -6.87 -10.52 1.62
C ALA A 181 -7.95 -10.50 2.71
N PRO A 182 -8.70 -11.58 2.94
CA PRO A 182 -9.71 -11.60 3.99
C PRO A 182 -9.09 -11.53 5.39
N ASP A 183 -9.81 -10.92 6.32
CA ASP A 183 -9.44 -10.95 7.73
C ASP A 183 -9.88 -12.28 8.34
N ARG A 184 -8.93 -13.08 8.82
CA ARG A 184 -9.26 -14.31 9.55
C ARG A 184 -9.57 -14.00 11.00
N CYS A 185 -10.84 -14.02 11.37
CA CYS A 185 -11.30 -13.57 12.69
C CYS A 185 -12.37 -14.47 13.29
N SER A 186 -12.62 -14.30 14.59
CA SER A 186 -13.73 -15.00 15.25
C SER A 186 -15.07 -14.43 14.78
N PRO A 187 -16.07 -15.27 14.45
CA PRO A 187 -17.40 -14.80 14.08
C PRO A 187 -18.05 -13.90 15.14
N LEU A 188 -17.72 -14.11 16.41
CA LEU A 188 -18.20 -13.30 17.54
C LEU A 188 -17.78 -11.82 17.45
N SER A 189 -16.68 -11.53 16.75
CA SER A 189 -16.18 -10.16 16.55
C SER A 189 -16.97 -9.37 15.49
N ILE A 190 -17.73 -10.06 14.64
CA ILE A 190 -18.45 -9.47 13.51
C ILE A 190 -19.86 -9.07 13.94
N LYS A 191 -20.08 -7.77 14.15
CA LYS A 191 -21.31 -7.23 14.77
C LYS A 191 -22.54 -7.11 13.84
N SER A 192 -22.45 -7.57 12.60
CA SER A 192 -23.51 -7.39 11.59
C SER A 192 -23.68 -8.66 10.76
N GLY A 193 -24.89 -8.88 10.26
CA GLY A 193 -25.18 -9.98 9.34
C GLY A 193 -24.29 -9.92 8.10
N LYS A 194 -23.78 -11.08 7.67
CA LYS A 194 -22.92 -11.22 6.49
C LYS A 194 -23.52 -12.20 5.51
N PHE A 195 -23.25 -11.95 4.22
CA PHE A 195 -23.55 -12.94 3.19
C PHE A 195 -22.65 -14.16 3.39
N VAL A 196 -23.23 -15.34 3.26
CA VAL A 196 -22.48 -16.59 3.32
C VAL A 196 -21.87 -16.86 1.95
N ILE A 197 -20.60 -17.28 1.96
CA ILE A 197 -19.86 -17.70 0.78
C ILE A 197 -19.48 -19.16 1.03
N ASP A 198 -20.20 -20.08 0.40
CA ASP A 198 -20.04 -21.53 0.53
C ASP A 198 -19.60 -22.21 -0.78
N SER A 199 -19.44 -21.41 -1.83
CA SER A 199 -19.05 -21.80 -3.17
C SER A 199 -18.27 -20.65 -3.83
N PRO A 200 -17.52 -20.92 -4.91
CA PRO A 200 -16.79 -19.88 -5.62
C PRO A 200 -17.71 -18.72 -6.02
N ALA A 201 -17.34 -17.50 -5.64
CA ALA A 201 -18.19 -16.33 -5.78
C ALA A 201 -17.40 -15.06 -6.08
N VAL A 202 -18.00 -14.17 -6.86
CA VAL A 202 -17.49 -12.82 -7.07
C VAL A 202 -18.21 -11.84 -6.15
N LEU A 203 -17.46 -11.16 -5.28
CA LEU A 203 -18.03 -10.15 -4.38
C LEU A 203 -17.83 -8.75 -4.95
N LEU A 204 -18.90 -7.97 -4.97
CA LEU A 204 -18.90 -6.59 -5.44
C LEU A 204 -19.28 -5.65 -4.29
N SER A 205 -18.49 -4.60 -4.09
CA SER A 205 -18.85 -3.56 -3.11
C SER A 205 -20.11 -2.81 -3.53
N LYS A 206 -21.06 -2.69 -2.61
CA LYS A 206 -22.21 -1.79 -2.75
C LYS A 206 -21.89 -0.33 -2.39
N LEU A 207 -20.76 -0.09 -1.73
CA LEU A 207 -20.35 1.22 -1.23
C LEU A 207 -19.23 1.79 -2.11
N ASN A 208 -19.29 3.11 -2.37
CA ASN A 208 -18.33 3.86 -3.17
C ASN A 208 -18.03 3.20 -4.53
N PRO A 209 -19.02 3.18 -5.45
CA PRO A 209 -18.92 2.46 -6.73
C PRO A 209 -17.81 2.97 -7.65
N GLU A 210 -17.28 4.16 -7.40
CA GLU A 210 -16.13 4.74 -8.13
C GLU A 210 -14.82 3.99 -7.86
N ILE A 211 -14.72 3.27 -6.74
CA ILE A 211 -13.57 2.42 -6.43
C ILE A 211 -14.00 0.96 -6.65
N PRO A 212 -13.59 0.33 -7.76
CA PRO A 212 -13.97 -1.05 -8.04
C PRO A 212 -13.31 -1.99 -7.02
N ARG A 213 -14.12 -2.53 -6.11
CA ARG A 213 -13.71 -3.56 -5.16
C ARG A 213 -14.39 -4.86 -5.54
N VAL A 214 -13.65 -5.66 -6.29
CA VAL A 214 -14.08 -6.96 -6.81
C VAL A 214 -13.21 -8.02 -6.15
N TRP A 215 -13.84 -8.95 -5.44
CA TRP A 215 -13.16 -10.14 -4.93
C TRP A 215 -13.48 -11.31 -5.83
N ASP A 216 -12.47 -12.10 -6.17
CA ASP A 216 -12.64 -13.47 -6.64
C ASP A 216 -12.37 -14.40 -5.45
N VAL A 217 -13.41 -15.09 -4.98
CA VAL A 217 -13.36 -15.90 -3.75
C VAL A 217 -13.57 -17.36 -4.10
N VAL A 218 -12.61 -18.19 -3.68
CA VAL A 218 -12.72 -19.65 -3.70
C VAL A 218 -12.62 -20.12 -2.24
N PRO A 219 -13.78 -20.39 -1.58
CA PRO A 219 -13.83 -20.71 -0.15
C PRO A 219 -13.26 -22.09 0.19
#